data_AF-A0A4Q1HQM7-F1
#
_entry.id   AF-A0A4Q1HQM7-F1
#
_cell.length_a   1.000
_cell.length_b   1.000
_cell.length_c   1.000
_cell.angle_alpha   90.00
_cell.angle_beta   90.00
_cell.angle_gamma   90.00
#
_symmetry.space_group_name_H-M   'P 1'
#
loop_
_entity.id
_entity.type
_entity.pdbx_description
1 polymer ?
#
loop_
_entity_poly.entity_id
_entity_poly.type
_entity_poly.pdbx_seq_one_letter_code
_entity_poly.pdbx_strand_id
1 'polypeptide(L)'
;MSLGPDRQEVIRKVLEMERRAPDTGTVAEMVGEYLASGDFKKVGERTKADYLVYSKHTLRVFGGLQVTDLQPPHIARYLRIERKEAPV
;
A
#
# COMPACT_ATOMS: atom_id res chain seq x y z
N MET A 1 17.88 -42.93 7.15
CA MET A 1 16.71 -42.21 6.65
C MET A 1 16.22 -41.35 7.80
N SER A 2 16.71 -40.12 7.90
CA SER A 2 16.38 -39.22 9.01
C SER A 2 15.46 -38.13 8.50
N LEU A 3 14.28 -38.13 9.14
CA LEU A 3 13.34 -37.05 9.43
C LEU A 3 13.43 -35.77 8.59
N GLY A 4 12.26 -35.40 8.05
CA GLY A 4 12.00 -34.22 7.23
C GLY A 4 12.46 -32.89 7.85
N PRO A 5 12.25 -31.77 7.12
CA PRO A 5 12.89 -30.49 7.37
C PRO A 5 12.94 -30.16 8.86
N ASP A 6 14.17 -29.90 9.33
CA ASP A 6 14.50 -29.68 10.72
C ASP A 6 13.47 -28.71 11.31
N ARG A 7 12.73 -29.11 12.35
CA ARG A 7 11.60 -28.36 12.91
C ARG A 7 11.98 -26.89 13.19
N GLN A 8 13.25 -26.65 13.49
CA GLN A 8 13.86 -25.33 13.67
C GLN A 8 13.88 -24.48 12.39
N GLU A 9 14.15 -25.07 11.22
CA GLU A 9 14.11 -24.39 9.93
C GLU A 9 12.67 -24.00 9.56
N VAL A 10 11.70 -24.86 9.85
CA VAL A 10 10.28 -24.57 9.61
C VAL A 10 9.80 -23.43 10.52
N ILE A 11 10.14 -23.47 11.81
CA ILE A 11 9.81 -22.38 12.76
C ILE A 11 10.46 -21.06 12.35
N ARG A 12 11.71 -21.09 11.87
CA ARG A 12 12.41 -19.90 11.39
C ARG A 12 11.77 -19.30 10.15
N LYS A 13 11.39 -20.13 9.16
CA LYS A 13 10.66 -19.68 7.97
C LYS A 13 9.30 -19.08 8.35
N VAL A 14 8.57 -19.70 9.28
CA VAL A 14 7.31 -19.14 9.78
C VAL A 14 7.55 -17.79 10.46
N LEU A 15 8.56 -17.65 11.32
CA LEU A 15 8.89 -16.37 11.96
C LEU A 15 9.38 -15.29 10.96
N GLU A 16 10.06 -15.68 9.89
CA GLU A 16 10.44 -14.79 8.80
C GLU A 16 9.25 -14.40 7.93
N MET A 17 8.25 -15.29 7.75
CA MET A 17 6.99 -14.99 7.09
C MET A 17 6.06 -14.10 7.95
N GLU A 18 6.09 -14.27 9.28
CA GLU A 18 5.31 -13.50 10.25
C GLU A 18 5.95 -12.14 10.58
N ARG A 19 7.23 -11.92 10.20
CA ARG A 19 7.83 -10.58 10.18
C ARG A 19 7.14 -9.76 9.10
N ARG A 20 6.04 -9.11 9.49
CA ARG A 20 5.42 -8.05 8.70
C ARG A 20 6.49 -7.04 8.30
N ALA A 21 6.51 -6.69 7.03
CA ALA A 21 7.31 -5.59 6.55
C ALA A 21 6.87 -4.32 7.31
N PRO A 22 7.77 -3.35 7.53
CA PRO A 22 7.46 -2.14 8.29
C PRO A 22 6.28 -1.33 7.73
N ASP A 23 5.86 -1.61 6.49
CA ASP A 23 4.74 -1.01 5.78
C ASP A 23 3.49 -1.91 5.64
N THR A 24 3.46 -3.09 6.27
CA THR A 24 2.33 -4.01 6.15
C THR A 24 1.03 -3.43 6.72
N GLY A 25 -0.02 -3.44 5.90
CA GLY A 25 -1.35 -2.92 6.18
C GLY A 25 -1.49 -1.42 5.97
N THR A 26 -0.46 -0.75 5.45
CA THR A 26 -0.49 0.69 5.21
C THR A 26 -1.18 1.05 3.90
N VAL A 27 -1.62 2.30 3.79
CA VAL A 27 -2.14 2.84 2.52
C VAL A 27 -1.08 2.77 1.42
N ALA A 28 0.21 2.94 1.74
CA ALA A 28 1.29 2.81 0.76
C ALA A 28 1.40 1.41 0.18
N GLU A 29 1.35 0.37 1.02
CA GLU A 29 1.36 -1.02 0.57
C GLU A 29 0.14 -1.31 -0.31
N MET A 30 -1.07 -0.97 0.15
CA MET A 30 -2.31 -1.19 -0.60
C MET A 30 -2.28 -0.53 -1.99
N VAL A 31 -1.81 0.72 -2.09
CA VAL A 31 -1.70 1.41 -3.38
C VAL A 31 -0.61 0.76 -4.25
N GLY A 32 0.51 0.35 -3.66
CA GLY A 32 1.56 -0.38 -4.36
C GLY A 32 1.07 -1.69 -4.97
N GLU A 33 0.31 -2.47 -4.20
CA GLU A 33 -0.32 -3.71 -4.66
C GLU A 33 -1.28 -3.46 -5.82
N TYR A 34 -2.12 -2.42 -5.73
CA TYR A 34 -3.01 -2.04 -6.83
C TYR A 34 -2.22 -1.69 -8.10
N LEU A 35 -1.18 -0.87 -8.00
CA LEU A 35 -0.36 -0.47 -9.14
C LEU A 35 0.42 -1.66 -9.75
N ALA A 36 0.75 -2.69 -8.96
CA ALA A 36 1.36 -3.93 -9.44
C ALA A 36 0.34 -4.92 -10.04
N SER A 37 -0.95 -4.73 -9.76
CA SER A 37 -2.01 -5.66 -10.12
C SER A 37 -2.23 -5.81 -11.63
N GLY A 38 -2.83 -6.93 -12.03
CA GLY A 38 -3.28 -7.14 -13.40
C GLY A 38 -4.38 -6.17 -13.83
N ASP A 39 -5.16 -5.63 -12.89
CA ASP A 39 -6.24 -4.69 -13.19
C ASP A 39 -5.71 -3.31 -13.56
N PHE A 40 -4.68 -2.84 -12.86
CA PHE A 40 -4.02 -1.59 -13.25
C PHE A 40 -3.37 -1.70 -14.64
N LYS A 41 -2.86 -2.88 -15.02
CA LYS A 41 -2.29 -3.08 -16.37
C LYS A 41 -3.33 -2.89 -17.49
N LYS A 42 -4.62 -3.11 -17.21
CA LYS A 42 -5.73 -2.94 -18.16
C LYS A 42 -6.20 -1.49 -18.30
N VAL A 43 -5.80 -0.61 -17.39
CA VAL A 43 -6.13 0.82 -17.43
C VAL A 43 -5.45 1.49 -18.64
N GLY A 44 -6.11 2.46 -19.26
CA GLY A 44 -5.54 3.18 -20.41
C GLY A 44 -4.29 3.97 -20.03
N GLU A 45 -3.35 4.12 -20.97
CA GLU A 45 -2.03 4.73 -20.71
C GLU A 45 -2.10 6.14 -20.11
N ARG A 46 -3.02 6.98 -20.58
CA ARG A 46 -3.24 8.32 -19.99
C ARG A 46 -3.66 8.22 -18.53
N THR A 47 -4.60 7.34 -18.23
CA THR A 47 -5.09 7.14 -16.86
C THR A 47 -4.01 6.53 -15.97
N LYS A 48 -3.17 5.60 -16.47
CA LYS A 48 -1.99 5.13 -15.73
C LYS A 48 -1.06 6.27 -15.37
N ALA A 49 -0.77 7.16 -16.31
CA ALA A 49 0.07 8.34 -16.06
C ALA A 49 -0.54 9.23 -14.96
N ASP A 50 -1.85 9.50 -15.03
CA ASP A 50 -2.55 10.28 -14.01
C ASP A 50 -2.46 9.60 -12.62
N TYR A 51 -2.67 8.28 -12.54
CA TYR A 51 -2.51 7.53 -11.29
C TYR A 51 -1.10 7.68 -10.72
N LEU A 52 -0.06 7.52 -11.53
CA LEU A 52 1.34 7.62 -11.08
C LEU A 52 1.72 9.05 -10.66
N VAL A 53 1.14 10.07 -11.29
CA VAL A 53 1.38 11.47 -10.93
C VAL A 53 0.65 11.84 -9.64
N TYR A 54 -0.66 11.57 -9.57
CA TYR A 54 -1.50 12.10 -8.50
C TYR A 54 -1.48 11.26 -7.21
N SER A 55 -1.25 9.94 -7.30
CA SER A 55 -1.14 9.07 -6.12
C SER A 55 -0.05 9.55 -5.15
N LYS A 56 1.03 10.15 -5.65
CA LYS A 56 2.13 10.72 -4.84
C LYS A 56 1.63 11.73 -3.80
N HIS A 57 0.62 12.53 -4.13
CA HIS A 57 0.06 13.51 -3.19
C HIS A 57 -0.69 12.84 -2.05
N THR A 58 -1.50 11.83 -2.38
CA THR A 58 -2.25 11.04 -1.40
C THR A 58 -1.30 10.23 -0.51
N LEU A 59 -0.29 9.58 -1.13
CA LEU A 59 0.73 8.80 -0.42
C LEU A 59 1.60 9.64 0.50
N ARG A 60 1.86 10.90 0.15
CA ARG A 60 2.60 11.81 1.04
C ARG A 60 1.88 12.06 2.37
N VAL A 61 0.55 12.07 2.36
CA VAL A 61 -0.26 12.38 3.55
C VAL A 61 -0.68 11.12 4.28
N PHE A 62 -1.09 10.08 3.56
CA PHE A 62 -1.69 8.88 4.13
C PHE A 62 -0.81 7.64 4.05
N GLY A 63 0.32 7.68 3.34
CA GLY A 63 1.08 6.48 3.01
C GLY A 63 1.51 5.65 4.21
N GLY A 64 1.85 6.28 5.33
CA GLY A 64 2.21 5.59 6.57
C GLY A 64 1.04 5.22 7.49
N LEU A 65 -0.20 5.55 7.11
CA LEU A 65 -1.39 5.23 7.90
C LEU A 65 -1.83 3.78 7.63
N GLN A 66 -2.26 3.06 8.66
CA GLN A 66 -2.94 1.79 8.46
C GLN A 66 -4.26 2.01 7.71
N VAL A 67 -4.59 1.13 6.76
CA VAL A 67 -5.83 1.23 5.97
C VAL A 67 -7.07 1.23 6.89
N THR A 68 -7.03 0.47 7.99
CA THR A 68 -8.12 0.40 8.99
C THR A 68 -8.34 1.72 9.73
N ASP A 69 -7.32 2.56 9.80
CA ASP A 69 -7.35 3.84 10.52
C ASP A 69 -7.69 5.00 9.58
N LEU A 70 -7.78 4.76 8.26
CA LEU A 70 -8.19 5.77 7.30
C LEU A 70 -9.70 6.00 7.38
N GLN A 71 -10.10 7.19 7.83
CA GLN A 71 -11.50 7.56 8.04
C GLN A 71 -11.95 8.68 7.11
N PRO A 72 -13.28 8.81 6.84
CA PRO A 72 -13.81 9.89 6.01
C PRO A 72 -13.38 11.33 6.42
N PRO A 73 -13.24 11.67 7.72
CA PRO A 73 -12.71 12.99 8.12
C PRO A 73 -11.28 13.26 7.63
N HIS A 74 -10.44 12.23 7.52
CA HIS A 74 -9.09 12.38 6.97
C HIS A 74 -9.14 12.82 5.50
N ILE A 75 -10.03 12.20 4.72
CA ILE A 75 -10.24 12.54 3.30
C ILE A 75 -10.84 13.94 3.16
N ALA A 76 -11.86 14.26 3.96
CA ALA A 76 -12.49 15.57 3.94
C ALA A 76 -11.49 16.69 4.26
N ARG A 77 -10.61 16.46 5.24
CA ARG A 77 -9.51 17.38 5.56
C ARG A 77 -8.55 17.52 4.38
N TYR A 78 -8.05 16.40 3.86
CA TYR A 78 -7.13 16.36 2.71
C TYR A 78 -7.60 17.17 1.53
N LEU A 79 -8.88 17.04 1.16
CA LEU A 79 -9.46 17.80 0.05
C LEU A 79 -9.60 19.29 0.37
N ARG A 80 -9.92 19.65 1.61
CA ARG A 80 -10.19 21.05 2.02
C ARG A 80 -8.95 21.85 2.38
N ILE A 81 -7.92 21.21 2.90
CA ILE A 81 -6.73 21.87 3.45
C ILE A 81 -5.51 21.51 2.60
N GLU A 82 -5.11 20.23 2.58
CA GLU A 82 -3.87 19.77 1.96
C GLU A 82 -3.89 19.88 0.42
N ARG A 83 -5.07 19.80 -0.20
CA ARG A 83 -5.30 19.93 -1.66
C ARG A 83 -6.18 21.12 -2.03
N LYS A 84 -6.32 22.11 -1.16
CA LYS A 84 -7.15 23.30 -1.42
C LYS A 84 -6.83 23.99 -2.76
N GLU A 85 -5.55 24.10 -3.09
CA GLU A 85 -5.05 24.80 -4.29
C GLU A 85 -4.79 23.83 -5.47
N ALA A 86 -5.30 22.60 -5.39
CA ALA A 86 -5.11 21.63 -6.45
C ALA A 86 -5.88 22.04 -7.72
N PRO A 87 -5.27 21.91 -8.91
CA PRO A 87 -6.01 22.11 -10.16
C PRO A 87 -7.10 21.04 -10.31
N VAL A 88 -8.28 21.46 -10.78
CA VAL A 88 -9.41 20.60 -11.16
C VAL A 88 -9.34 20.20 -12.63
#